data_AF-A0A2N4UT57-F1
#
_entry.id   AF-A0A2N4UT57-F1
#
_cell.length_a   1.000
_cell.length_b   1.000
_cell.length_c   1.000
_cell.angle_alpha   90.00
_cell.angle_beta   90.00
_cell.angle_gamma   90.00
#
_symmetry.space_group_name_H-M   'P 1'
#
loop_
_entity.id
_entity.type
_entity.pdbx_description
1 polymer ?
#
loop_
_entity_poly.entity_id
_entity_poly.type
_entity_poly.pdbx_seq_one_letter_code
_entity_poly.pdbx_strand_id
1 'polypeptide(L)'
;MFKSMKKNGLILAVFALLSTALVSLTHYLTADRIFEQQQQQLLNTLNQVIPVASHDNLLYKSCTLVKDLRYIGTKSPMPAYIATQAGKTTGIAIEGIAPDGYSGAIKLIVGLDTKGVITGVRILEQHETPGLGDKIETTVSDWIYSFTGKRVNGANDPKFHVRKDGGEFDQFTGATITPRAVVKAVKNISLYWQNNQQQILSQPLDCPSE
;
A
#
# COMPACT_ATOMS: atom_id res chain seq x y z
N MET A 1 -0.22 7.32 -58.60
CA MET A 1 0.06 6.58 -57.34
C MET A 1 0.64 7.46 -56.24
N PHE A 2 1.83 8.05 -56.42
CA PHE A 2 2.50 8.90 -55.41
C PHE A 2 1.67 10.09 -54.88
N LYS A 3 0.89 10.76 -55.73
CA LYS A 3 0.06 11.93 -55.35
C LYS A 3 -1.07 11.54 -54.38
N SER A 4 -1.70 10.39 -54.59
CA SER A 4 -2.74 9.85 -53.69
C SER A 4 -2.15 9.34 -52.37
N MET A 5 -0.96 8.73 -52.42
CA MET A 5 -0.24 8.30 -51.21
C MET A 5 0.16 9.49 -50.32
N LYS A 6 0.67 10.59 -50.91
CA LYS A 6 0.99 11.83 -50.17
C LYS A 6 -0.26 12.48 -49.55
N LYS A 7 -1.38 12.52 -50.28
CA LYS A 7 -2.65 13.07 -49.77
C LYS A 7 -3.17 12.27 -48.58
N ASN A 8 -3.23 10.95 -48.68
CA ASN A 8 -3.73 10.11 -47.60
C ASN A 8 -2.79 10.13 -46.39
N GLY A 9 -1.47 10.15 -46.61
CA GLY A 9 -0.48 10.33 -45.53
C GLY A 9 -0.63 11.66 -44.80
N LEU A 10 -0.88 12.76 -45.53
CA LEU A 10 -1.12 14.07 -44.93
C LEU A 10 -2.41 14.10 -44.10
N ILE A 11 -3.50 13.49 -44.61
CA ILE A 11 -4.78 13.40 -43.89
C ILE A 11 -4.61 12.63 -42.59
N LEU A 12 -3.89 11.50 -42.62
CA LEU A 12 -3.61 10.71 -41.42
C LEU A 12 -2.74 11.48 -40.42
N ALA A 13 -1.73 12.22 -40.89
CA ALA A 13 -0.88 13.04 -40.03
C ALA A 13 -1.67 14.16 -39.34
N VAL A 14 -2.54 14.87 -40.08
CA VAL A 14 -3.41 15.91 -39.50
C VAL A 14 -4.38 15.31 -38.48
N PHE A 15 -5.00 14.17 -38.82
CA PHE A 15 -5.91 13.50 -37.89
C PHE A 15 -5.20 13.04 -36.61
N ALA A 16 -4.00 12.48 -36.73
CA ALA A 16 -3.18 12.11 -35.58
C ALA A 16 -2.84 13.32 -34.72
N LEU A 17 -2.40 14.43 -35.33
CA LEU A 17 -2.09 15.67 -34.61
C LEU A 17 -3.30 16.22 -33.86
N LEU A 18 -4.46 16.28 -34.50
CA LEU A 18 -5.70 16.76 -33.87
C LEU A 18 -6.13 15.84 -32.72
N SER A 19 -6.02 14.52 -32.88
CA SER A 19 -6.37 13.55 -31.85
C SER A 19 -5.44 13.67 -30.64
N THR A 20 -4.12 13.74 -30.86
CA THR A 20 -3.13 13.92 -29.77
C THR A 20 -3.32 15.27 -29.08
N ALA A 21 -3.59 16.35 -29.82
CA ALA A 21 -3.86 17.67 -29.24
C ALA A 21 -5.10 17.65 -28.34
N LEU A 22 -6.17 16.99 -28.78
CA LEU A 22 -7.39 16.85 -27.99
C LEU A 22 -7.12 16.05 -26.70
N VAL A 23 -6.46 14.89 -26.80
CA VAL A 23 -6.11 14.07 -25.63
C VAL A 23 -5.20 14.85 -24.67
N SER A 24 -4.18 15.53 -25.18
CA SER A 24 -3.25 16.31 -24.36
C SER A 24 -3.97 17.46 -23.64
N LEU A 25 -4.87 18.17 -24.32
CA LEU A 25 -5.68 19.21 -23.69
C LEU A 25 -6.58 18.64 -22.59
N THR A 26 -7.24 17.50 -22.86
CA THR A 26 -8.08 16.86 -21.83
C THR A 26 -7.26 16.46 -20.61
N HIS A 27 -6.08 15.86 -20.81
CA HIS A 27 -5.18 15.48 -19.73
C HIS A 27 -4.71 16.69 -18.92
N TYR A 28 -4.34 17.79 -19.58
CA TYR A 28 -3.90 19.00 -18.91
C TYR A 28 -5.02 19.60 -18.05
N LEU A 29 -6.25 19.64 -18.56
CA LEU A 29 -7.41 20.18 -17.83
C LEU A 29 -7.88 19.26 -16.69
N THR A 30 -7.61 17.96 -16.75
CA THR A 30 -8.01 16.99 -15.71
C THR A 30 -6.91 16.65 -14.71
N ALA A 31 -5.65 17.07 -14.96
CA ALA A 31 -4.50 16.73 -14.12
C ALA A 31 -4.71 17.11 -12.64
N ASP A 32 -5.16 18.34 -12.38
CA ASP A 32 -5.41 18.81 -11.00
C ASP A 32 -6.47 17.95 -10.30
N ARG A 33 -7.53 17.58 -11.02
CA ARG A 33 -8.61 16.76 -10.46
C ARG A 33 -8.16 15.33 -10.17
N ILE A 34 -7.33 14.77 -11.04
CA ILE A 34 -6.73 13.43 -10.83
C ILE A 34 -5.87 13.46 -9.56
N PHE A 35 -5.03 14.50 -9.41
CA PHE A 35 -4.18 14.66 -8.25
C PHE A 35 -4.98 14.77 -6.94
N GLU A 36 -6.04 15.58 -6.91
CA GLU A 36 -6.92 15.67 -5.74
C GLU A 36 -7.59 14.33 -5.40
N GLN A 37 -8.05 13.59 -6.42
CA GLN A 37 -8.68 12.28 -6.22
C GLN A 37 -7.67 11.25 -5.67
N GLN A 38 -6.44 11.25 -6.17
CA GLN A 38 -5.36 10.39 -5.67
C GLN A 38 -5.06 10.70 -4.20
N GLN A 39 -4.95 11.98 -3.83
CA GLN A 39 -4.75 12.39 -2.44
C GLN A 39 -5.90 11.95 -1.52
N GLN A 40 -7.14 12.12 -1.98
CA GLN A 40 -8.31 11.71 -1.21
C GLN A 40 -8.35 10.19 -1.03
N GLN A 41 -8.02 9.42 -2.06
CA GLN A 41 -7.98 7.96 -2.00
C GLN A 41 -6.86 7.46 -1.07
N LEU A 42 -5.68 8.10 -1.12
CA LEU A 42 -4.60 7.83 -0.17
C LEU A 42 -5.05 8.13 1.27
N LEU A 43 -5.62 9.31 1.52
CA LEU A 43 -6.11 9.69 2.85
C LEU A 43 -7.19 8.73 3.36
N ASN A 44 -8.13 8.31 2.50
CA ASN A 44 -9.15 7.32 2.85
C ASN A 44 -8.53 5.98 3.24
N THR A 45 -7.46 5.56 2.56
CA THR A 45 -6.73 4.33 2.87
C THR A 45 -5.95 4.46 4.18
N LEU A 46 -5.33 5.62 4.42
CA LEU A 46 -4.59 5.90 5.65
C LEU A 46 -5.51 5.93 6.87
N ASN A 47 -6.68 6.56 6.77
CA ASN A 47 -7.68 6.60 7.84
C ASN A 47 -8.32 5.23 8.15
N GLN A 48 -8.17 4.26 7.25
CA GLN A 48 -8.60 2.88 7.47
C GLN A 48 -7.60 2.05 8.28
N VAL A 49 -6.34 2.47 8.33
CA VAL A 49 -5.28 1.79 9.07
C VAL A 49 -4.77 2.57 10.28
N ILE A 50 -4.92 3.91 10.29
CA ILE A 50 -4.65 4.78 11.42
C ILE A 50 -5.99 5.33 11.93
N PRO A 51 -6.35 5.15 13.22
CA PRO A 51 -7.59 5.66 13.77
C PRO A 51 -7.65 7.19 13.71
N VAL A 52 -8.72 7.75 13.13
CA VAL A 52 -8.90 9.21 12.99
C VAL A 52 -8.80 9.97 14.32
N ALA A 53 -9.23 9.35 15.43
CA ALA A 53 -9.15 9.95 16.76
C ALA A 53 -7.70 10.04 17.31
N SER A 54 -6.75 9.35 16.69
CA SER A 54 -5.34 9.28 17.14
C SER A 54 -4.42 10.26 16.43
N HIS A 55 -4.91 11.12 15.53
CA HIS A 55 -4.07 12.12 14.86
C HIS A 55 -4.82 13.41 14.55
N ASP A 56 -4.08 14.51 14.44
CA ASP A 56 -4.59 15.82 14.00
C ASP A 56 -3.83 16.35 12.76
N ASN A 57 -2.74 15.70 12.36
CA ASN A 57 -1.98 16.05 11.17
C ASN A 57 -2.58 15.45 9.88
N LEU A 58 -2.20 16.05 8.76
CA LEU A 58 -2.48 15.53 7.42
C LEU A 58 -1.51 14.39 7.10
N LEU A 59 -1.95 13.14 7.28
CA LEU A 59 -1.10 11.93 7.15
C LEU A 59 -0.33 11.88 5.83
N TYR A 60 -0.99 12.18 4.70
CA TYR A 60 -0.36 12.15 3.37
C TYR A 60 0.76 13.19 3.18
N LYS A 61 0.85 14.22 4.04
CA LYS A 61 1.94 15.22 4.04
C LYS A 61 3.06 14.88 5.03
N SER A 62 2.84 13.92 5.93
CA SER A 62 3.80 13.52 6.95
C SER A 62 4.36 12.14 6.60
N CYS A 63 5.15 12.06 5.53
CA CYS A 63 5.64 10.81 4.98
C CYS A 63 7.15 10.79 4.86
N THR A 64 7.78 9.68 5.23
CA THR A 64 9.20 9.36 4.96
C THR A 64 9.32 8.08 4.14
N LEU A 65 10.46 7.88 3.49
CA LEU A 65 10.75 6.67 2.72
C LEU A 65 11.56 5.66 3.54
N VAL A 66 11.03 4.45 3.66
CA VAL A 66 11.71 3.31 4.31
C VAL A 66 12.17 2.30 3.28
N LYS A 67 13.28 1.63 3.57
CA LYS A 67 13.82 0.57 2.69
C LYS A 67 14.40 -0.55 3.53
N ASP A 68 13.93 -1.77 3.29
CA ASP A 68 14.55 -2.98 3.82
C ASP A 68 14.00 -4.20 3.08
N LEU A 69 14.85 -4.95 2.38
CA LEU A 69 14.40 -6.11 1.62
C LEU A 69 13.80 -7.21 2.50
N ARG A 70 14.32 -7.40 3.70
CA ARG A 70 13.87 -8.46 4.61
C ARG A 70 12.55 -8.09 5.26
N TYR A 71 12.39 -6.84 5.68
CA TYR A 71 11.21 -6.43 6.43
C TYR A 71 10.09 -5.82 5.59
N ILE A 72 10.44 -4.96 4.63
CA ILE A 72 9.48 -4.29 3.73
C ILE A 72 9.18 -5.17 2.50
N GLY A 73 10.05 -6.15 2.19
CA GLY A 73 9.85 -7.11 1.11
C GLY A 73 10.27 -6.61 -0.27
N THR A 74 10.90 -5.43 -0.36
CA THR A 74 11.44 -4.87 -1.61
C THR A 74 12.73 -4.11 -1.36
N LYS A 75 13.55 -3.96 -2.42
CA LYS A 75 14.73 -3.07 -2.42
C LYS A 75 14.36 -1.61 -2.70
N SER A 76 13.21 -1.38 -3.33
CA SER A 76 12.72 -0.04 -3.64
C SER A 76 12.24 0.65 -2.36
N PRO A 77 12.47 1.97 -2.19
CA PRO A 77 11.89 2.72 -1.08
C PRO A 77 10.37 2.64 -1.08
N MET A 78 9.77 2.51 0.10
CA MET A 78 8.32 2.49 0.30
C MET A 78 7.89 3.62 1.24
N PRO A 79 6.72 4.23 1.02
CA PRO A 79 6.17 5.25 1.89
C PRO A 79 5.90 4.75 3.32
N ALA A 80 6.19 5.59 4.29
CA ALA A 80 5.82 5.43 5.69
C ALA A 80 5.23 6.75 6.23
N TYR A 81 3.94 6.74 6.52
CA TYR A 81 3.16 7.91 6.91
C TYR A 81 3.06 8.00 8.43
N ILE A 82 3.53 9.09 9.01
CA ILE A 82 3.61 9.31 10.45
C ILE A 82 2.37 10.05 10.93
N ALA A 83 1.69 9.46 11.91
CA ALA A 83 0.57 10.05 12.60
C ALA A 83 1.06 10.83 13.83
N THR A 84 0.60 12.07 13.97
CA THR A 84 0.88 12.91 15.15
C THR A 84 -0.41 13.49 15.71
N GLN A 85 -0.41 13.68 17.03
CA GLN A 85 -1.48 14.35 17.76
C GLN A 85 -0.85 15.32 18.76
N ALA A 86 -1.26 16.59 18.71
CA ALA A 86 -0.69 17.66 19.52
C ALA A 86 0.86 17.69 19.49
N GLY A 87 1.43 17.44 18.30
CA GLY A 87 2.88 17.41 18.08
C GLY A 87 3.62 16.15 18.56
N LYS A 88 2.91 15.13 19.09
CA LYS A 88 3.50 13.85 19.50
C LYS A 88 3.15 12.76 18.50
N THR A 89 4.12 11.91 18.15
CA THR A 89 3.85 10.71 17.34
C THR A 89 2.91 9.77 18.06
N THR A 90 1.84 9.37 17.39
CA THR A 90 0.84 8.41 17.89
C THR A 90 0.88 7.08 17.14
N GLY A 91 1.37 7.08 15.90
CA GLY A 91 1.51 5.87 15.10
C GLY A 91 2.17 6.12 13.75
N ILE A 92 2.15 5.09 12.92
CA ILE A 92 2.70 5.09 11.58
C ILE A 92 1.91 4.13 10.69
N ALA A 93 1.81 4.42 9.39
CA ALA A 93 1.34 3.47 8.38
C ALA A 93 2.47 3.21 7.38
N ILE A 94 2.92 1.97 7.27
CA ILE A 94 4.06 1.59 6.44
C ILE A 94 3.57 0.76 5.27
N GLU A 95 3.89 1.18 4.05
CA GLU A 95 3.69 0.38 2.84
C GLU A 95 4.78 -0.69 2.73
N GLY A 96 4.40 -1.84 2.20
CA GLY A 96 5.33 -2.93 1.93
C GLY A 96 4.79 -3.93 0.93
N ILE A 97 5.63 -4.90 0.60
CA ILE A 97 5.38 -5.94 -0.38
C ILE A 97 5.45 -7.30 0.30
N ALA A 98 4.43 -8.12 0.11
CA ALA A 98 4.53 -9.56 0.32
C ALA A 98 4.94 -10.20 -1.02
N PRO A 99 6.23 -10.54 -1.22
CA PRO A 99 6.69 -11.09 -2.51
C PRO A 99 6.20 -12.52 -2.75
N ASP A 100 5.78 -13.22 -1.69
CA ASP A 100 5.43 -14.64 -1.70
C ASP A 100 3.94 -14.90 -1.98
N GLY A 101 3.20 -13.95 -2.59
CA GLY A 101 1.81 -14.16 -3.00
C GLY A 101 1.69 -15.25 -4.08
N TYR A 102 0.51 -15.86 -4.22
CA TYR A 102 0.35 -17.02 -5.11
C TYR A 102 0.42 -16.63 -6.59
N SER A 103 -0.21 -15.51 -6.96
CA SER A 103 -0.31 -15.01 -8.33
C SER A 103 0.56 -13.77 -8.58
N GLY A 104 1.40 -13.40 -7.61
CA GLY A 104 2.32 -12.28 -7.72
C GLY A 104 2.59 -11.62 -6.37
N ALA A 105 3.34 -10.53 -6.41
CA ALA A 105 3.58 -9.70 -5.25
C ALA A 105 2.28 -9.01 -4.80
N ILE A 106 2.07 -8.92 -3.49
CA ILE A 106 0.92 -8.22 -2.90
C ILE A 106 1.45 -6.94 -2.25
N LYS A 107 0.96 -5.78 -2.67
CA LYS A 107 1.24 -4.50 -2.03
C LYS A 107 0.24 -4.27 -0.92
N LEU A 108 0.73 -3.97 0.28
CA LEU A 108 -0.11 -3.72 1.45
C LEU A 108 0.40 -2.54 2.28
N ILE A 109 -0.46 -2.03 3.14
CA ILE A 109 -0.13 -1.00 4.12
C ILE A 109 -0.54 -1.46 5.51
N VAL A 110 0.36 -1.26 6.48
CA VAL A 110 0.17 -1.69 7.88
C VAL A 110 0.25 -0.46 8.78
N GLY A 111 -0.86 -0.18 9.48
CA GLY A 111 -0.94 0.82 10.54
C GLY A 111 -0.49 0.23 11.87
N LEU A 112 0.35 0.96 12.59
CA LEU A 112 0.94 0.59 13.88
C LEU A 112 0.90 1.79 14.83
N ASP A 113 0.58 1.58 16.10
CA ASP A 113 0.75 2.60 17.13
C ASP A 113 2.22 2.68 17.62
N THR A 114 2.53 3.66 18.49
CA THR A 114 3.87 3.78 19.08
C THR A 114 4.30 2.62 19.97
N LYS A 115 3.37 1.73 20.36
CA LYS A 115 3.65 0.50 21.12
C LYS A 115 3.82 -0.71 20.19
N GLY A 116 3.70 -0.54 18.88
CA GLY A 116 3.77 -1.61 17.89
C GLY A 116 2.53 -2.51 17.86
N VAL A 117 1.39 -2.03 18.36
CA VAL A 117 0.08 -2.67 18.17
C VAL A 117 -0.41 -2.31 16.77
N ILE A 118 -0.85 -3.32 16.02
CA ILE A 118 -1.40 -3.14 14.68
C ILE A 118 -2.76 -2.46 14.80
N THR A 119 -2.89 -1.27 14.23
CA THR A 119 -4.14 -0.50 14.22
C THR A 119 -5.00 -0.79 12.98
N GLY A 120 -4.40 -1.38 11.93
CA GLY A 120 -5.14 -1.89 10.78
C GLY A 120 -4.20 -2.35 9.65
N VAL A 121 -4.73 -3.15 8.74
CA VAL A 121 -4.01 -3.63 7.54
C VAL A 121 -4.93 -3.48 6.32
N ARG A 122 -4.40 -2.98 5.20
CA ARG A 122 -5.11 -2.93 3.92
C ARG A 122 -4.23 -3.41 2.79
N ILE A 123 -4.88 -4.05 1.81
CA ILE A 123 -4.25 -4.43 0.56
C ILE A 123 -4.40 -3.25 -0.40
N LEU A 124 -3.29 -2.83 -0.99
CA LEU A 124 -3.23 -1.75 -1.98
C LEU A 124 -3.31 -2.30 -3.40
N GLU A 125 -2.65 -3.44 -3.64
CA GLU A 125 -2.59 -4.08 -4.95
C GLU A 125 -2.35 -5.59 -4.80
N GLN A 126 -3.03 -6.39 -5.61
CA GLN A 126 -2.88 -7.84 -5.64
C GLN A 126 -3.38 -8.43 -6.97
N HIS A 127 -3.01 -9.69 -7.25
CA HIS A 127 -3.40 -10.40 -8.46
C HIS A 127 -3.91 -11.83 -8.18
N GLU A 128 -4.33 -12.11 -6.95
CA GLU A 128 -4.71 -13.44 -6.52
C GLU A 128 -6.01 -13.92 -7.20
N THR A 129 -6.24 -15.22 -7.16
CA THR A 129 -7.40 -15.83 -7.82
C THR A 129 -8.71 -15.39 -7.15
N PRO A 130 -9.68 -14.81 -7.89
CA PRO A 130 -10.98 -14.41 -7.36
C PRO A 130 -11.74 -15.58 -6.71
N GLY A 131 -12.35 -15.33 -5.55
CA GLY A 131 -13.07 -16.31 -4.73
C GLY A 131 -12.18 -17.26 -3.91
N LEU A 132 -10.87 -17.25 -4.11
CA LEU A 132 -9.90 -18.10 -3.40
C LEU A 132 -8.96 -17.27 -2.53
N GLY A 133 -8.06 -16.51 -3.16
CA GLY A 133 -7.00 -15.75 -2.49
C GLY A 133 -7.37 -14.28 -2.23
N ASP A 134 -8.31 -13.74 -2.98
CA ASP A 134 -8.82 -12.36 -2.87
C ASP A 134 -9.55 -12.03 -1.56
N LYS A 135 -9.79 -13.04 -0.71
CA LYS A 135 -10.36 -12.88 0.64
C LYS A 135 -9.52 -11.99 1.55
N ILE A 136 -8.28 -11.65 1.18
CA ILE A 136 -7.48 -10.64 1.85
C ILE A 136 -8.02 -9.21 1.67
N GLU A 137 -8.89 -8.98 0.69
CA GLU A 137 -9.58 -7.70 0.50
C GLU A 137 -10.80 -7.57 1.40
N THR A 138 -10.97 -6.37 1.96
CA THR A 138 -12.10 -6.00 2.82
C THR A 138 -13.46 -6.06 2.12
N THR A 139 -13.48 -5.99 0.79
CA THR A 139 -14.70 -6.09 -0.03
C THR A 139 -15.18 -7.54 -0.16
N VAL A 140 -14.30 -8.52 0.08
CA VAL A 140 -14.57 -9.95 -0.08
C VAL A 140 -14.74 -10.64 1.27
N SER A 141 -13.91 -10.30 2.27
CA SER A 141 -14.02 -10.89 3.60
C SER A 141 -13.42 -10.02 4.72
N ASP A 142 -13.80 -10.33 5.96
CA ASP A 142 -13.28 -9.67 7.16
C ASP A 142 -11.92 -10.21 7.63
N TRP A 143 -11.31 -11.15 6.91
CA TRP A 143 -10.09 -11.83 7.35
C TRP A 143 -8.95 -10.87 7.68
N ILE A 144 -8.78 -9.80 6.89
CA ILE A 144 -7.73 -8.80 7.09
C ILE A 144 -7.93 -7.96 8.37
N TYR A 145 -9.16 -7.88 8.92
CA TYR A 145 -9.40 -7.18 10.18
C TYR A 145 -8.87 -7.96 11.39
N SER A 146 -8.61 -9.26 11.25
CA SER A 146 -8.07 -10.10 12.32
C SER A 146 -6.70 -9.64 12.82
N PHE A 147 -5.95 -8.83 12.06
CA PHE A 147 -4.67 -8.26 12.52
C PHE A 147 -4.85 -7.13 13.54
N THR A 148 -5.98 -6.42 13.52
CA THR A 148 -6.24 -5.24 14.36
C THR A 148 -6.18 -5.60 15.85
N GLY A 149 -5.46 -4.80 16.63
CA GLY A 149 -5.28 -5.00 18.07
C GLY A 149 -4.23 -6.05 18.44
N LYS A 150 -3.62 -6.74 17.46
CA LYS A 150 -2.52 -7.68 17.72
C LYS A 150 -1.18 -6.95 17.75
N ARG A 151 -0.21 -7.53 18.44
CA ARG A 151 1.18 -7.05 18.49
C ARG A 151 2.13 -8.22 18.31
N VAL A 152 3.16 -8.04 17.48
CA VAL A 152 4.22 -9.04 17.28
C VAL A 152 5.17 -9.01 18.47
N ASN A 153 5.45 -10.17 19.05
CA ASN A 153 6.34 -10.37 20.19
C ASN A 153 7.68 -10.99 19.74
N GLY A 154 8.39 -10.27 18.86
CA GLY A 154 9.70 -10.68 18.34
C GLY A 154 9.64 -11.57 17.09
N ALA A 155 10.82 -11.84 16.52
CA ALA A 155 10.96 -12.52 15.24
C ALA A 155 10.38 -13.94 15.22
N ASN A 156 10.41 -14.63 16.36
CA ASN A 156 9.93 -16.01 16.49
C ASN A 156 8.50 -16.10 17.03
N ASP A 157 7.73 -15.01 17.03
CA ASP A 157 6.34 -15.05 17.49
C ASP A 157 5.54 -16.12 16.71
N PRO A 158 5.08 -17.19 17.38
CA PRO A 158 4.37 -18.29 16.72
C PRO A 158 2.96 -17.89 16.30
N LYS A 159 2.37 -16.85 16.91
CA LYS A 159 1.00 -16.39 16.64
C LYS A 159 0.84 -15.85 15.23
N PHE A 160 1.90 -15.24 14.69
CA PHE A 160 1.93 -14.68 13.34
C PHE A 160 2.27 -15.75 12.29
N HIS A 161 1.45 -16.79 12.25
CA HIS A 161 1.36 -17.77 11.18
C HIS A 161 -0.11 -18.11 10.93
N VAL A 162 -0.39 -18.83 9.84
CA VAL A 162 -1.72 -19.41 9.66
C VAL A 162 -1.93 -20.56 10.64
N ARG A 163 -3.19 -20.87 10.99
CA ARG A 163 -3.55 -21.93 11.94
C ARG A 163 -3.00 -23.30 11.53
N LYS A 164 -2.95 -23.59 10.23
CA LYS A 164 -2.32 -24.80 9.68
C LYS A 164 -0.83 -24.92 10.05
N ASP A 165 -0.17 -23.80 10.30
CA ASP A 165 1.25 -23.72 10.67
C ASP A 165 1.43 -23.39 12.18
N GLY A 166 0.36 -23.47 12.97
CA GLY A 166 0.38 -23.28 14.43
C GLY A 166 0.16 -21.84 14.92
N GLY A 167 -0.23 -20.91 14.02
CA GLY A 167 -0.53 -19.52 14.40
C GLY A 167 -2.02 -19.23 14.60
N GLU A 168 -2.37 -17.94 14.66
CA GLU A 168 -3.73 -17.49 15.01
C GLU A 168 -4.64 -17.20 13.81
N PHE A 169 -4.07 -17.05 12.61
CA PHE A 169 -4.77 -16.56 11.41
C PHE A 169 -5.35 -17.71 10.58
N ASP A 170 -6.60 -17.61 10.14
CA ASP A 170 -7.19 -18.66 9.30
C ASP A 170 -6.49 -18.76 7.94
N GLN A 171 -6.32 -19.97 7.43
CA GLN A 171 -5.98 -20.18 6.02
C GLN A 171 -7.23 -20.20 5.14
N PHE A 172 -7.08 -19.88 3.86
CA PHE A 172 -8.15 -20.10 2.90
C PHE A 172 -8.11 -21.53 2.37
N THR A 173 -9.27 -22.19 2.35
CA THR A 173 -9.44 -23.51 1.74
C THR A 173 -9.01 -23.46 0.27
N GLY A 174 -8.03 -24.29 -0.10
CA GLY A 174 -7.49 -24.31 -1.47
C GLY A 174 -6.51 -23.19 -1.81
N ALA A 175 -6.28 -22.20 -0.94
CA ALA A 175 -5.40 -21.05 -1.20
C ALA A 175 -4.62 -20.64 0.05
N THR A 176 -3.72 -21.53 0.53
CA THR A 176 -2.94 -21.27 1.76
C THR A 176 -1.72 -20.38 1.55
N ILE A 177 -1.26 -20.19 0.31
CA ILE A 177 -0.07 -19.38 0.00
C ILE A 177 -0.32 -17.90 0.29
N THR A 178 -1.44 -17.35 -0.19
CA THR A 178 -1.85 -15.95 0.01
C THR A 178 -1.90 -15.50 1.48
N PRO A 179 -2.64 -16.17 2.39
CA PRO A 179 -2.71 -15.73 3.78
C PRO A 179 -1.37 -15.87 4.49
N ARG A 180 -0.53 -16.86 4.15
CA ARG A 180 0.83 -16.99 4.69
C ARG A 180 1.70 -15.80 4.29
N ALA A 181 1.65 -15.38 3.02
CA ALA A 181 2.40 -14.25 2.52
C ALA A 181 2.02 -12.95 3.24
N VAL A 182 0.71 -12.69 3.39
CA VAL A 182 0.22 -11.49 4.09
C VAL A 182 0.58 -11.52 5.58
N VAL A 183 0.37 -12.63 6.28
CA VAL A 183 0.73 -12.75 7.71
C VAL A 183 2.23 -12.50 7.91
N LYS A 184 3.08 -13.07 7.06
CA LYS A 184 4.54 -12.87 7.09
C LYS A 184 4.92 -11.40 6.84
N ALA A 185 4.31 -10.74 5.86
CA ALA A 185 4.59 -9.34 5.56
C ALA A 185 4.17 -8.41 6.70
N VAL A 186 2.96 -8.59 7.25
CA VAL A 186 2.48 -7.80 8.40
C VAL A 186 3.40 -7.99 9.60
N LYS A 187 3.82 -9.24 9.89
CA LYS A 187 4.78 -9.54 10.96
C LYS A 187 6.09 -8.79 10.76
N ASN A 188 6.64 -8.85 9.54
CA ASN A 188 7.92 -8.25 9.20
C ASN A 188 7.88 -6.71 9.28
N ILE A 189 6.83 -6.07 8.77
CA ILE A 189 6.66 -4.61 8.86
C ILE A 189 6.49 -4.17 10.32
N SER A 190 5.74 -4.92 11.12
CA SER A 190 5.59 -4.66 12.55
C SER A 190 6.93 -4.71 13.29
N LEU A 191 7.77 -5.71 12.97
CA LEU A 191 9.12 -5.82 13.53
C LEU A 191 10.04 -4.70 13.06
N TYR A 192 9.92 -4.26 11.80
CA TYR A 192 10.69 -3.14 11.29
C TYR A 192 10.45 -1.87 12.09
N TRP A 193 9.18 -1.54 12.33
CA TRP A 193 8.81 -0.39 13.15
C TRP A 193 9.37 -0.51 14.57
N GLN A 194 9.15 -1.65 15.24
CA GLN A 194 9.65 -1.88 16.60
C GLN A 194 11.17 -1.72 16.72
N ASN A 195 11.93 -2.12 15.69
CA ASN A 195 13.39 -2.09 15.70
C ASN A 195 13.99 -0.76 15.22
N ASN A 196 13.26 0.03 14.43
CA ASN A 196 13.80 1.22 13.74
C ASN A 196 13.04 2.51 14.04
N GLN A 197 12.16 2.53 15.04
CA GLN A 197 11.30 3.66 15.38
C GLN A 197 12.05 5.00 15.46
N GLN A 198 13.17 5.06 16.19
CA GLN A 198 13.95 6.29 16.32
C GLN A 198 14.57 6.75 15.01
N GLN A 199 15.04 5.81 14.18
CA GLN A 199 15.63 6.11 12.87
C GLN A 199 14.58 6.62 11.89
N ILE A 200 13.39 6.03 11.88
CA ILE A 200 12.30 6.44 10.99
C ILE A 200 11.80 7.83 11.38
N LEU A 201 11.64 8.09 12.67
CA LEU A 201 11.14 9.38 13.17
C LEU A 201 12.15 10.54 13.06
N SER A 202 13.44 10.25 12.83
CA SER A 202 14.47 11.27 12.62
C SER A 202 14.72 11.59 11.14
N GLN A 203 14.08 10.86 10.22
CA GLN A 203 14.18 11.14 8.79
C GLN A 203 13.38 12.38 8.39
N PRO A 204 13.79 13.07 7.31
CA PRO A 204 12.98 14.13 6.72
C PRO A 204 11.64 13.57 6.24
N LEU A 205 10.60 14.41 6.30
CA LEU A 205 9.26 14.07 5.82
C LEU A 205 9.11 14.49 4.35
N ASP A 206 9.85 13.84 3.46
CA ASP A 206 10.03 14.24 2.06
C ASP A 206 9.66 13.15 1.04
N CYS A 207 8.62 12.35 1.31
CA CYS A 207 8.10 11.45 0.28
C CYS A 207 7.77 12.24 -1.00
N PRO A 208 8.25 11.78 -2.18
CA PRO A 208 7.87 12.38 -3.43
C PRO A 208 6.34 12.25 -3.57
N SER A 209 5.68 13.37 -3.83
CA SER A 209 4.34 13.33 -4.41
C SER A 209 4.50 12.67 -5.78
N GLU A 210 3.94 11.47 -5.96
CA GLU A 210 3.81 10.86 -7.28
C GLU A 210 3.10 11.81 -8.27
#